data_AF-A0A427TVI8-F1
#
_entry.id   AF-A0A427TVI8-F1
#
_cell.length_a   1.000
_cell.length_b   1.000
_cell.length_c   1.000
_cell.angle_alpha   90.00
_cell.angle_beta   90.00
_cell.angle_gamma   90.00
#
_symmetry.space_group_name_H-M   'P 1'
#
loop_
_entity.id
_entity.type
_entity.pdbx_description
1 polymer ?
#
loop_
_entity_poly.entity_id
_entity_poly.type
_entity_poly.pdbx_seq_one_letter_code
_entity_poly.pdbx_strand_id
1 'polypeptide(L)'
;MPRKARMKSRNGIYHVMLRGANRQEIFHDDADNVKFLEVFKKYKEQSGMNVYAWCLMNNHVHLLVKEGDEELAVTMKRIGVSYAAYYNLKYKTTGHLFQDRFRSENVESRSYFLTVVRYIHQNPVKAGMVERVADWRWSSSVEYYGQKRDSLLDQEKVLQMLDEDPEAASEKFKEFNEQANEDECMDEGTKRRKLTDDEAREEIRNEIGNIEIAHVKSLPQAQREDALRKVKPIEGLSLRQSARIFGLPVSLIRKAWM
;
A
#
# COMPACT_ATOMS: atom_id res chain seq x y z
N MET A 1 -11.63 22.23 -3.63
CA MET A 1 -13.02 21.73 -3.54
C MET A 1 -13.28 21.26 -2.11
N PRO A 2 -14.41 21.63 -1.49
CA PRO A 2 -14.83 21.01 -0.23
C PRO A 2 -15.00 19.50 -0.45
N ARG A 3 -14.45 18.69 0.46
CA ARG A 3 -14.52 17.24 0.33
C ARG A 3 -15.89 16.73 0.72
N LYS A 4 -16.36 15.70 0.01
CA LYS A 4 -17.53 14.91 0.38
C LYS A 4 -17.31 14.29 1.77
N ALA A 5 -18.34 14.32 2.62
CA ALA A 5 -18.30 13.65 3.93
C ALA A 5 -18.06 12.15 3.73
N ARG A 6 -17.33 11.52 4.66
CA ARG A 6 -17.11 10.07 4.63
C ARG A 6 -18.43 9.35 4.84
N MET A 7 -18.66 8.31 4.06
CA MET A 7 -19.77 7.40 4.29
C MET A 7 -19.46 6.55 5.53
N LYS A 8 -20.29 6.62 6.57
CA LYS A 8 -20.14 5.73 7.73
C LYS A 8 -20.44 4.29 7.32
N SER A 9 -19.66 3.35 7.85
CA SER A 9 -19.91 1.93 7.65
C SER A 9 -21.14 1.51 8.44
N ARG A 10 -21.92 0.54 7.93
CA ARG A 10 -23.10 0.02 8.63
C ARG A 10 -22.71 -0.86 9.81
N ASN A 11 -21.58 -1.55 9.72
CA ASN A 11 -21.07 -2.42 10.79
C ASN A 11 -19.92 -1.79 11.58
N GLY A 12 -19.52 -0.56 11.21
CA GLY A 12 -18.45 0.19 11.86
C GLY A 12 -17.04 -0.35 11.56
N ILE A 13 -16.87 -1.19 10.53
CA ILE A 13 -15.58 -1.78 10.16
C ILE A 13 -15.00 -1.06 8.95
N TYR A 14 -13.72 -0.72 9.05
CA TYR A 14 -13.02 0.04 8.03
C TYR A 14 -11.64 -0.57 7.74
N HIS A 15 -11.31 -0.69 6.47
CA HIS A 15 -9.91 -0.68 6.03
C HIS A 15 -9.43 0.77 6.14
N VAL A 16 -8.24 1.00 6.67
CA VAL A 16 -7.67 2.32 6.92
C VAL A 16 -6.25 2.38 6.41
N MET A 17 -5.89 3.49 5.76
CA MET A 17 -4.51 3.78 5.34
C MET A 17 -4.05 5.15 5.85
N LEU A 18 -2.91 5.18 6.55
CA LEU A 18 -2.14 6.39 6.86
C LEU A 18 -0.90 6.41 5.97
N ARG A 19 -0.59 7.53 5.29
CA ARG A 19 0.53 7.60 4.35
C ARG A 19 1.36 8.86 4.56
N GLY A 20 2.69 8.73 4.49
CA GLY A 20 3.63 9.84 4.54
C GLY A 20 3.38 10.85 3.41
N ALA A 21 3.55 12.13 3.71
CA ALA A 21 3.47 13.20 2.73
C ALA A 21 4.48 12.95 1.60
N ASN A 22 4.08 13.21 0.36
CA ASN A 22 4.88 12.91 -0.84
C ASN A 22 5.36 11.44 -0.94
N ARG A 23 4.66 10.50 -0.27
CA ARG A 23 5.07 9.08 -0.16
C ARG A 23 6.43 8.90 0.52
N GLN A 24 6.87 9.87 1.33
CA GLN A 24 8.09 9.78 2.12
C GLN A 24 8.02 8.64 3.13
N GLU A 25 9.16 8.06 3.45
CA GLU A 25 9.26 7.08 4.54
C GLU A 25 8.92 7.75 5.88
N ILE A 26 8.16 7.03 6.68
CA ILE A 26 7.70 7.43 8.01
C ILE A 26 8.23 6.49 9.11
N PHE A 27 8.92 5.41 8.71
CA PHE A 27 9.67 4.49 9.57
C PHE A 27 11.07 4.31 8.98
N HIS A 28 12.09 4.82 9.66
CA HIS A 28 13.50 4.71 9.24
C HIS A 28 14.28 3.66 10.04
N ASP A 29 13.77 3.29 11.22
CA ASP A 29 14.32 2.24 12.07
C ASP A 29 13.23 1.50 12.87
N ASP A 30 13.64 0.50 13.63
CA ASP A 30 12.73 -0.30 14.45
C ASP A 30 12.04 0.50 15.55
N ALA A 31 12.71 1.52 16.10
CA ALA A 31 12.16 2.33 17.17
C ALA A 31 10.95 3.15 16.69
N ASP A 32 10.95 3.58 15.43
CA ASP A 32 9.79 4.22 14.81
C ASP A 32 8.57 3.27 14.77
N ASN A 33 8.79 2.03 14.35
CA ASN A 33 7.75 1.00 14.26
C ASN A 33 7.18 0.68 15.65
N VAL A 34 8.06 0.44 16.63
CA VAL A 34 7.66 0.20 18.03
C VAL A 34 6.87 1.39 18.56
N LYS A 35 7.33 2.62 18.34
CA LYS A 35 6.64 3.82 18.81
C LYS A 35 5.23 3.95 18.21
N PHE A 36 5.07 3.65 16.93
CA PHE A 36 3.76 3.67 16.31
C PHE A 36 2.82 2.64 16.93
N LEU A 37 3.29 1.41 17.17
CA LEU A 37 2.50 0.37 17.83
C LEU A 37 2.13 0.74 19.28
N GLU A 38 3.02 1.37 20.04
CA GLU A 38 2.70 1.90 21.38
C GLU A 38 1.58 2.95 21.32
N VAL A 39 1.70 3.91 20.40
CA VAL A 39 0.69 4.96 20.19
C VAL A 39 -0.64 4.33 19.77
N PHE A 40 -0.59 3.34 18.88
CA PHE A 40 -1.78 2.65 18.39
C PHE A 40 -2.47 1.87 19.50
N LYS A 41 -1.72 1.09 20.29
CA LYS A 41 -2.22 0.35 21.45
C LYS A 41 -2.89 1.28 22.46
N LYS A 42 -2.23 2.38 22.83
CA LYS A 42 -2.79 3.39 23.74
C LYS A 42 -4.17 3.88 23.28
N TYR A 43 -4.31 4.24 22.00
CA TYR A 43 -5.57 4.76 21.50
C TYR A 43 -6.59 3.68 21.16
N LYS A 44 -6.16 2.43 20.91
CA LYS A 44 -7.06 1.26 20.87
C LYS A 44 -7.77 1.11 22.21
N GLU A 45 -7.01 1.08 23.30
CA GLU A 45 -7.54 0.93 24.66
C GLU A 45 -8.46 2.09 25.05
N GLN A 46 -8.09 3.33 24.73
CA GLN A 46 -8.90 4.51 25.06
C GLN A 46 -10.21 4.60 24.27
N SER A 47 -10.25 4.09 23.05
CA SER A 47 -11.43 4.15 22.18
C SER A 47 -12.30 2.90 22.26
N GLY A 48 -11.83 1.82 22.90
CA GLY A 48 -12.49 0.51 22.85
C GLY A 48 -12.52 -0.11 21.45
N MET A 49 -11.70 0.37 20.51
CA MET A 49 -11.73 -0.14 19.13
C MET A 49 -11.18 -1.58 19.05
N ASN A 50 -11.68 -2.33 18.08
CA ASN A 50 -11.11 -3.64 17.73
C ASN A 50 -10.17 -3.51 16.53
N VAL A 51 -9.10 -4.29 16.53
CA VAL A 51 -8.10 -4.36 15.46
C VAL A 51 -8.03 -5.80 14.98
N TYR A 52 -8.31 -6.02 13.70
CA TYR A 52 -8.37 -7.36 13.12
C TYR A 52 -7.16 -7.68 12.24
N ALA A 53 -6.53 -6.68 11.64
CA ALA A 53 -5.27 -6.84 10.90
C ALA A 53 -4.54 -5.50 10.82
N TRP A 54 -3.21 -5.54 10.76
CA TRP A 54 -2.37 -4.37 10.55
C TRP A 54 -1.05 -4.73 9.85
N CYS A 55 -0.50 -3.75 9.11
CA CYS A 55 0.82 -3.83 8.52
C CYS A 55 1.45 -2.44 8.45
N LEU A 56 2.66 -2.30 8.98
CA LEU A 56 3.49 -1.11 8.84
C LEU A 56 4.41 -1.31 7.64
N MET A 57 4.26 -0.47 6.63
CA MET A 57 5.15 -0.35 5.47
C MET A 57 6.06 0.86 5.68
N ASN A 58 7.19 0.98 4.97
CA ASN A 58 8.13 2.10 5.20
C ASN A 58 7.49 3.50 5.11
N ASN A 59 6.54 3.70 4.19
CA ASN A 59 5.92 5.02 3.94
C ASN A 59 4.41 5.08 4.22
N HIS A 60 3.80 4.00 4.70
CA HIS A 60 2.38 3.98 5.03
C HIS A 60 2.01 2.85 6.00
N VAL A 61 0.82 2.92 6.56
CA VAL A 61 0.27 1.92 7.47
C VAL A 61 -1.09 1.50 6.96
N HIS A 62 -1.35 0.19 6.94
CA HIS A 62 -2.66 -0.38 6.69
C HIS A 62 -3.24 -1.00 7.97
N LEU A 63 -4.51 -0.72 8.25
CA LEU A 63 -5.24 -1.25 9.41
C LEU A 63 -6.62 -1.75 8.98
N LEU A 64 -7.10 -2.84 9.57
CA LEU A 64 -8.50 -3.27 9.51
C LEU A 64 -9.05 -3.18 10.93
N VAL A 65 -9.96 -2.23 11.16
CA VAL A 65 -10.42 -1.86 12.50
C VAL A 65 -11.93 -1.73 12.57
N LYS A 66 -12.49 -1.95 13.76
CA LYS A 66 -13.88 -1.59 14.08
C LYS A 66 -13.91 -0.41 15.04
N GLU A 67 -14.74 0.59 14.74
CA GLU A 67 -15.05 1.68 15.66
C GLU A 67 -15.53 1.15 17.02
N GLY A 68 -15.04 1.79 18.10
CA GLY A 68 -15.49 1.52 19.47
C GLY A 68 -16.42 2.62 19.97
N ASP A 69 -16.09 3.20 21.12
CA ASP A 69 -16.91 4.21 21.83
C ASP A 69 -16.82 5.62 21.22
N GLU A 70 -15.86 5.86 20.32
CA GLU A 70 -15.70 7.13 19.61
C GLU A 70 -15.60 6.94 18.09
N GLU A 71 -15.87 8.01 17.34
CA GLU A 71 -15.72 7.96 15.88
C GLU A 71 -14.28 7.66 15.47
N LEU A 72 -14.09 6.82 14.45
CA LEU A 72 -12.78 6.45 13.90
C LEU A 72 -11.94 7.69 13.59
N ALA A 73 -12.60 8.75 13.11
CA ALA A 73 -11.94 9.99 12.78
C ALA A 73 -11.20 10.64 13.96
N VAL A 74 -11.75 10.51 15.17
CA VAL A 74 -11.17 11.04 16.40
C VAL A 74 -9.96 10.20 16.81
N THR A 75 -10.11 8.88 16.88
CA THR A 75 -9.02 7.96 17.24
C THR A 75 -7.85 8.05 16.27
N MET A 76 -8.11 8.01 14.96
CA MET A 76 -7.07 8.10 13.94
C MET A 76 -6.37 9.47 13.94
N LYS A 77 -7.09 10.56 14.27
CA LYS A 77 -6.47 11.88 14.44
C LYS A 77 -5.49 11.86 15.62
N ARG A 78 -5.88 11.27 16.76
CA ARG A 78 -5.02 11.16 17.95
C ARG A 78 -3.76 10.35 17.66
N ILE A 79 -3.90 9.20 17.00
CA ILE A 79 -2.79 8.35 16.55
C ILE A 79 -1.84 9.15 15.65
N GLY A 80 -2.38 9.76 14.59
CA GLY A 80 -1.58 10.51 13.62
C GLY A 80 -0.85 11.71 14.23
N VAL A 81 -1.51 12.49 15.09
CA VAL A 81 -0.90 13.65 15.76
C VAL A 81 0.19 13.21 16.73
N SER A 82 -0.07 12.19 17.55
CA SER A 82 0.89 11.69 18.54
C SER A 82 2.17 11.15 17.88
N TYR A 83 2.02 10.33 16.82
CA TYR A 83 3.16 9.80 16.09
C TYR A 83 3.94 10.88 15.33
N ALA A 84 3.24 11.83 14.67
CA ALA A 84 3.91 12.94 13.98
C ALA A 84 4.71 13.84 14.94
N ALA A 85 4.21 14.06 16.16
CA ALA A 85 4.94 14.80 17.19
C ALA A 85 6.23 14.08 17.61
N TYR A 86 6.16 12.76 17.84
CA TYR A 86 7.35 11.94 18.10
C TYR A 86 8.36 12.02 16.94
N TYR A 87 7.89 11.80 15.71
CA TYR A 87 8.74 11.79 14.53
C TYR A 87 9.47 13.14 14.37
N ASN A 88 8.73 14.25 14.47
CA ASN A 88 9.31 15.59 14.36
C ASN A 88 10.34 15.88 15.45
N LEU A 89 10.12 15.40 16.68
CA LEU A 89 11.09 15.52 17.75
C LEU A 89 12.36 14.70 17.47
N LYS A 90 12.21 13.43 17.08
CA LYS A 90 13.33 12.51 16.82
C LYS A 90 14.21 12.99 15.66
N TYR A 91 13.58 13.37 14.55
CA TYR A 91 14.28 13.76 13.31
C TYR A 91 14.51 15.27 13.17
N LYS A 92 14.16 16.06 14.20
CA LYS A 92 14.30 17.52 14.21
C LYS A 92 13.64 18.19 12.99
N THR A 93 12.51 17.64 12.55
CA THR A 93 11.71 18.17 11.44
C THR A 93 10.53 18.99 11.98
N THR A 94 9.90 19.76 11.09
CA THR A 94 8.68 20.52 11.42
C THR A 94 7.61 20.28 10.35
N GLY A 95 6.35 20.58 10.68
CA GLY A 95 5.23 20.47 9.76
C GLY A 95 4.56 19.09 9.73
N HIS A 96 3.88 18.80 8.62
CA HIS A 96 3.05 17.61 8.45
C HIS A 96 3.86 16.39 8.02
N LEU A 97 3.78 15.31 8.80
CA LEU A 97 4.36 14.01 8.42
C LEU A 97 3.50 13.27 7.39
N PHE A 98 2.18 13.22 7.62
CA PHE A 98 1.23 12.50 6.78
C PHE A 98 0.69 13.38 5.65
N GLN A 99 0.41 12.76 4.49
CA GLN A 99 -0.06 13.43 3.27
C GLN A 99 -1.38 14.16 3.49
N ASP A 100 -2.28 13.57 4.28
CA ASP A 100 -3.60 14.08 4.61
C ASP A 100 -4.12 13.34 5.85
N ARG A 101 -5.41 13.50 6.16
CA ARG A 101 -6.15 12.56 6.99
C ARG A 101 -6.04 11.14 6.39
N PHE A 102 -6.23 10.14 7.24
CA PHE A 102 -6.32 8.75 6.81
C PHE A 102 -7.35 8.54 5.67
N ARG A 103 -7.09 7.55 4.82
CA ARG A 103 -8.09 7.00 3.90
C ARG A 103 -8.83 5.87 4.59
N SER A 104 -10.09 5.69 4.23
CA SER A 104 -10.92 4.62 4.77
C SER A 104 -11.88 4.10 3.72
N GLU A 105 -12.08 2.79 3.70
CA GLU A 105 -13.09 2.08 2.92
C GLU A 105 -13.94 1.25 3.88
N ASN A 106 -15.25 1.22 3.61
CA ASN A 106 -16.19 0.48 4.44
C ASN A 106 -16.12 -1.01 4.12
N VAL A 107 -16.04 -1.84 5.15
CA VAL A 107 -15.94 -3.30 5.00
C VAL A 107 -17.25 -3.93 5.40
N GLU A 108 -18.15 -4.14 4.44
CA GLU A 108 -19.56 -4.47 4.74
C GLU A 108 -19.90 -5.96 4.63
N SER A 109 -19.05 -6.78 3.99
CA SER A 109 -19.30 -8.21 3.81
C SER A 109 -18.21 -9.06 4.45
N ARG A 110 -18.58 -10.30 4.83
CA ARG A 110 -17.63 -11.29 5.37
C ARG A 110 -16.54 -11.65 4.37
N SER A 111 -16.89 -11.81 3.09
CA SER A 111 -15.90 -12.11 2.04
C SER A 111 -14.89 -10.97 1.88
N TYR A 112 -15.37 -9.73 1.78
CA TYR A 112 -14.49 -8.57 1.64
C TYR A 112 -13.65 -8.35 2.90
N PHE A 113 -14.18 -8.64 4.08
CA PHE A 113 -13.40 -8.62 5.32
C PHE A 113 -12.17 -9.52 5.25
N LEU A 114 -12.34 -10.78 4.83
CA LEU A 114 -11.21 -11.71 4.68
C LEU A 114 -10.26 -11.26 3.56
N THR A 115 -10.78 -10.76 2.43
CA THR A 115 -9.98 -10.15 1.35
C THR A 115 -9.07 -9.04 1.90
N VAL A 116 -9.60 -8.12 2.71
CA VAL A 116 -8.82 -7.04 3.30
C VAL A 116 -7.76 -7.57 4.26
N VAL A 117 -8.07 -8.57 5.10
CA VAL A 117 -7.06 -9.19 5.98
C VAL A 117 -5.87 -9.71 5.17
N ARG A 118 -6.15 -10.50 4.12
CA ARG A 118 -5.12 -11.05 3.23
C ARG A 118 -4.34 -9.96 2.51
N TYR A 119 -5.04 -8.96 1.96
CA TYR A 119 -4.41 -7.82 1.30
C TYR A 119 -3.40 -7.11 2.22
N ILE A 120 -3.80 -6.83 3.47
CA ILE A 120 -2.95 -6.14 4.45
C ILE A 120 -1.68 -6.96 4.71
N HIS A 121 -1.80 -8.27 4.92
CA HIS A 121 -0.66 -9.14 5.22
C HIS A 121 0.24 -9.39 4.00
N GLN A 122 -0.32 -9.42 2.79
CA GLN A 122 0.44 -9.63 1.56
C GLN A 122 1.04 -8.33 0.98
N ASN A 123 0.71 -7.16 1.55
CA ASN A 123 1.23 -5.88 1.06
C ASN A 123 2.77 -5.81 0.99
N PRO A 124 3.54 -6.31 2.00
CA PRO A 124 5.00 -6.41 1.92
C PRO A 124 5.51 -7.26 0.74
N VAL A 125 4.83 -8.37 0.46
CA VAL A 125 5.18 -9.28 -0.65
C VAL A 125 4.87 -8.60 -2.00
N LYS A 126 3.68 -8.02 -2.14
CA LYS A 126 3.26 -7.26 -3.34
C LYS A 126 4.18 -6.05 -3.60
N ALA A 127 4.76 -5.46 -2.56
CA ALA A 127 5.73 -4.38 -2.66
C ALA A 127 7.18 -4.85 -2.93
N GLY A 128 7.44 -6.15 -2.96
CA GLY A 128 8.77 -6.72 -3.17
C GLY A 128 9.74 -6.50 -1.99
N MET A 129 9.21 -6.31 -0.78
CA MET A 129 10.02 -6.08 0.43
C MET A 129 10.48 -7.39 1.07
N VAL A 130 9.68 -8.46 0.92
CA VAL A 130 9.94 -9.81 1.39
C VAL A 130 9.36 -10.83 0.42
N GLU A 131 9.87 -12.06 0.41
CA GLU A 131 9.35 -13.14 -0.42
C GLU A 131 8.11 -13.80 0.17
N ARG A 132 8.02 -13.88 1.50
CA ARG A 132 6.89 -14.52 2.21
C ARG A 132 6.28 -13.58 3.24
N VAL A 133 4.98 -13.73 3.46
CA VAL A 133 4.22 -12.95 4.44
C VAL A 133 4.80 -13.06 5.86
N ALA A 134 5.30 -14.25 6.23
CA ALA A 134 5.89 -14.51 7.54
C ALA A 134 7.20 -13.74 7.80
N ASP A 135 7.90 -13.32 6.74
CA ASP A 135 9.22 -12.70 6.86
C ASP A 135 9.12 -11.21 7.21
N TRP A 136 7.93 -10.60 7.08
CA TRP A 136 7.70 -9.21 7.48
C TRP A 136 7.20 -9.09 8.93
N ARG A 137 8.13 -8.86 9.86
CA ARG A 137 7.79 -8.76 11.29
C ARG A 137 6.88 -7.59 11.66
N TRP A 138 6.79 -6.54 10.84
CA TRP A 138 5.96 -5.36 11.12
C TRP A 138 4.53 -5.52 10.58
N SER A 139 3.95 -6.70 10.79
CA SER A 139 2.56 -7.03 10.49
C SER A 139 1.96 -7.90 11.60
N SER A 140 0.63 -7.91 11.70
CA SER A 140 -0.14 -8.86 12.52
C SER A 140 -0.07 -10.30 12.01
N SER A 141 0.38 -10.56 10.77
CA SER A 141 0.42 -11.91 10.20
C SER A 141 1.17 -12.90 11.07
N VAL A 142 2.24 -12.46 11.73
CA VAL A 142 3.05 -13.27 12.64
C VAL A 142 2.28 -13.77 13.85
N GLU A 143 1.30 -13.01 14.35
CA GLU A 143 0.43 -13.44 15.47
C GLU A 143 -0.52 -14.55 15.03
N TYR A 144 -1.14 -14.39 13.86
CA TYR A 144 -1.92 -15.44 13.23
C TYR A 144 -1.10 -16.72 12.95
N TYR A 145 0.21 -16.61 12.80
CA TYR A 145 1.11 -17.72 12.56
C TYR A 145 1.67 -18.36 13.84
N GLY A 146 1.24 -17.89 15.01
CA GLY A 146 1.53 -18.47 16.31
C GLY A 146 2.54 -17.70 17.16
N GLN A 147 3.09 -16.58 16.68
CA GLN A 147 3.96 -15.73 17.49
C GLN A 147 3.13 -14.91 18.47
N LYS A 148 3.28 -15.14 19.78
CA LYS A 148 2.58 -14.33 20.76
C LYS A 148 3.15 -12.91 20.81
N ARG A 149 2.27 -11.92 20.67
CA ARG A 149 2.56 -10.51 20.93
C ARG A 149 1.58 -9.95 21.96
N ASP A 150 1.86 -8.73 22.38
CA ASP A 150 0.95 -7.95 23.19
C ASP A 150 -0.43 -7.82 22.52
N SER A 151 -1.47 -7.70 23.35
CA SER A 151 -2.92 -7.73 23.07
C SER A 151 -3.48 -6.64 22.13
N LEU A 152 -2.75 -6.29 21.07
CA LEU A 152 -3.19 -5.32 20.07
C LEU A 152 -4.23 -5.92 19.13
N LEU A 153 -4.21 -7.23 18.90
CA LEU A 153 -5.01 -7.92 17.89
C LEU A 153 -6.21 -8.64 18.49
N ASP A 154 -7.39 -8.47 17.89
CA ASP A 154 -8.64 -9.17 18.20
C ASP A 154 -8.83 -10.32 17.19
N GLN A 155 -7.88 -11.26 17.15
CA GLN A 155 -7.73 -12.29 16.11
C GLN A 155 -8.82 -13.36 16.13
N GLU A 156 -9.43 -13.62 17.29
CA GLU A 156 -10.40 -14.69 17.49
C GLU A 156 -11.56 -14.57 16.50
N LYS A 157 -12.00 -13.34 16.24
CA LYS A 157 -13.09 -13.08 15.30
C LYS A 157 -12.72 -13.47 13.87
N VAL A 158 -11.46 -13.29 13.47
CA VAL A 158 -11.00 -13.63 12.12
C VAL A 158 -10.84 -15.14 11.98
N LEU A 159 -10.25 -15.79 12.98
CA LEU A 159 -10.08 -17.24 13.02
C LEU A 159 -11.44 -17.97 13.03
N GLN A 160 -12.40 -17.50 13.82
CA GLN A 160 -13.78 -18.01 13.84
C GLN A 160 -14.53 -17.88 12.51
N MET A 161 -14.07 -17.01 11.60
CA MET A 161 -14.63 -16.95 10.25
C MET A 161 -14.14 -18.09 9.34
N LEU A 162 -13.13 -18.86 9.75
CA LEU A 162 -12.54 -19.94 8.96
C LEU A 162 -12.87 -21.32 9.54
N ASP A 163 -12.82 -21.45 10.86
CA ASP A 163 -13.23 -22.66 11.57
C ASP A 163 -13.65 -22.36 13.02
N GLU A 164 -14.43 -23.24 13.62
CA GLU A 164 -14.78 -23.17 15.05
C GLU A 164 -13.64 -23.73 15.93
N ASP A 165 -12.88 -24.70 15.42
CA ASP A 165 -11.72 -25.25 16.10
C ASP A 165 -10.50 -24.32 15.93
N PRO A 166 -9.85 -23.86 17.03
CA PRO A 166 -8.74 -22.91 16.94
C PRO A 166 -7.52 -23.41 16.17
N GLU A 167 -7.21 -24.70 16.24
CA GLU A 167 -6.05 -25.28 15.54
C GLU A 167 -6.33 -25.33 14.04
N ALA A 168 -7.48 -25.90 13.64
CA ALA A 168 -7.92 -25.93 12.26
C ALA A 168 -8.09 -24.52 11.67
N ALA A 169 -8.59 -23.56 12.45
CA ALA A 169 -8.72 -22.17 12.03
C ALA A 169 -7.36 -21.53 11.72
N SER A 170 -6.34 -21.79 12.54
CA SER A 170 -4.98 -21.28 12.30
C SER A 170 -4.36 -21.87 11.02
N GLU A 171 -4.54 -23.17 10.79
CA GLU A 171 -4.05 -23.83 9.57
C GLU A 171 -4.75 -23.30 8.31
N LYS A 172 -6.09 -23.24 8.32
CA LYS A 172 -6.88 -22.67 7.23
C LYS A 172 -6.55 -21.20 7.00
N PHE A 173 -6.24 -20.46 8.06
CA PHE A 173 -5.82 -19.06 7.94
C PHE A 173 -4.50 -18.95 7.18
N LYS A 174 -3.50 -19.77 7.51
CA LYS A 174 -2.21 -19.79 6.81
C LYS A 174 -2.40 -20.10 5.33
N GLU A 175 -3.16 -21.15 5.02
CA GLU A 175 -3.47 -21.53 3.62
C GLU A 175 -4.15 -20.38 2.88
N PHE A 176 -5.21 -19.79 3.46
CA PHE A 176 -5.92 -18.67 2.89
C PHE A 176 -5.02 -17.44 2.66
N ASN A 177 -4.20 -17.10 3.64
CA ASN A 177 -3.39 -15.88 3.66
C ASN A 177 -2.16 -15.97 2.76
N GLU A 178 -1.67 -17.17 2.45
CA GLU A 178 -0.56 -17.41 1.52
C GLU A 178 -1.02 -17.66 0.08
N GLN A 179 -2.31 -17.83 -0.16
CA GLN A 179 -2.87 -18.04 -1.49
C GLN A 179 -2.59 -16.84 -2.42
N ALA A 180 -2.06 -17.13 -3.62
CA ALA A 180 -1.96 -16.15 -4.69
C ALA A 180 -3.34 -15.62 -5.09
N ASN A 181 -3.43 -14.32 -5.32
CA ASN A 181 -4.69 -13.63 -5.64
C ASN A 181 -4.41 -12.33 -6.41
N GLU A 182 -5.49 -11.77 -6.96
CA GLU A 182 -5.53 -10.46 -7.62
C GLU A 182 -6.30 -9.44 -6.74
N ASP A 183 -6.26 -9.60 -5.41
CA ASP A 183 -7.00 -8.71 -4.51
C ASP A 183 -6.45 -7.28 -4.62
N GLU A 184 -7.34 -6.32 -4.89
CA GLU A 184 -7.04 -4.88 -4.89
C GLU A 184 -7.85 -4.19 -3.78
N CYS A 185 -7.19 -3.42 -2.92
CA CYS A 185 -7.83 -2.68 -1.82
C CYS A 185 -7.12 -1.33 -1.62
N MET A 186 -7.83 -0.21 -1.75
CA MET A 186 -7.24 1.14 -1.64
C MET A 186 -6.01 1.40 -2.53
N ASP A 187 -5.79 0.60 -3.57
CA ASP A 187 -4.64 0.73 -4.45
C ASP A 187 -4.79 2.00 -5.29
N GLU A 188 -4.11 3.07 -4.86
CA GLU A 188 -3.90 4.23 -5.73
C GLU A 188 -2.83 3.90 -6.76
N GLY A 189 -3.18 3.01 -7.70
CA GLY A 189 -2.35 2.56 -8.79
C GLY A 189 -0.94 2.34 -8.30
N THR A 190 -0.72 1.22 -7.60
CA THR A 190 0.61 0.67 -7.30
C THR A 190 1.46 0.99 -8.51
N LYS A 191 2.33 1.99 -8.39
CA LYS A 191 3.03 2.51 -9.56
C LYS A 191 3.89 1.35 -9.99
N ARG A 192 3.50 0.70 -11.10
CA ARG A 192 4.30 -0.26 -11.85
C ARG A 192 5.76 0.15 -11.68
N ARG A 193 6.60 -0.75 -11.16
CA ARG A 193 8.02 -0.52 -10.87
C ARG A 193 8.58 0.39 -11.96
N LYS A 194 8.92 1.63 -11.61
CA LYS A 194 9.42 2.57 -12.61
C LYS A 194 10.77 2.03 -13.06
N LEU A 195 10.89 1.72 -14.35
CA LEU A 195 12.15 1.25 -14.93
C LEU A 195 13.22 2.32 -14.67
N THR A 196 14.44 1.87 -14.35
CA THR A 196 15.62 2.73 -14.47
C THR A 196 15.82 3.12 -15.94
N ASP A 197 16.66 4.12 -16.22
CA ASP A 197 16.88 4.52 -17.62
C ASP A 197 17.58 3.43 -18.44
N ASP A 198 18.33 2.53 -17.81
CA ASP A 198 19.02 1.44 -18.51
C ASP A 198 18.08 0.27 -18.79
N GLU A 199 17.28 -0.14 -17.82
CA GLU A 199 16.19 -1.11 -18.02
C GLU A 199 15.20 -0.62 -19.09
N ALA A 200 14.81 0.67 -19.02
CA ALA A 200 13.93 1.27 -20.01
C ALA A 200 14.53 1.24 -21.43
N ARG A 201 15.83 1.46 -21.58
CA ARG A 201 16.50 1.38 -22.89
C ARG A 201 16.55 -0.04 -23.43
N GLU A 202 16.72 -1.03 -22.57
CA GLU A 202 16.73 -2.44 -22.95
C GLU A 202 15.34 -2.89 -23.43
N GLU A 203 14.30 -2.62 -22.66
CA GLU A 203 12.91 -2.93 -23.04
C GLU A 203 12.49 -2.19 -24.33
N ILE A 204 12.87 -0.91 -24.47
CA ILE A 204 12.60 -0.16 -25.69
C ILE A 204 13.28 -0.81 -26.90
N ARG A 205 14.53 -1.27 -26.78
CA ARG A 205 15.26 -1.94 -27.88
C ARG A 205 14.56 -3.23 -28.30
N ASN A 206 14.06 -4.01 -27.34
CA ASN A 206 13.32 -5.24 -27.61
C ASN A 206 12.05 -4.98 -28.44
N GLU A 207 11.32 -3.89 -28.14
CA GLU A 207 10.06 -3.56 -28.80
C GLU A 207 10.22 -2.89 -30.18
N ILE A 208 11.21 -2.00 -30.36
CA ILE A 208 11.42 -1.30 -31.63
C ILE A 208 12.31 -2.06 -32.63
N GLY A 209 12.86 -3.22 -32.21
CA GLY A 209 13.66 -4.12 -33.03
C GLY A 209 14.96 -3.48 -33.53
N ASN A 210 15.21 -3.57 -34.83
CA ASN A 210 16.47 -3.11 -35.45
C ASN A 210 16.61 -1.58 -35.56
N ILE A 211 15.67 -0.81 -35.00
CA ILE A 211 15.72 0.65 -35.00
C ILE A 211 16.52 1.13 -33.80
N GLU A 212 17.64 1.81 -34.05
CA GLU A 212 18.37 2.49 -32.98
C GLU A 212 17.53 3.60 -32.33
N ILE A 213 17.50 3.63 -30.99
CA ILE A 213 16.74 4.63 -30.20
C ILE A 213 17.03 6.06 -30.67
N ALA A 214 18.30 6.36 -30.93
CA ALA A 214 18.76 7.67 -31.36
C ALA A 214 18.22 8.10 -32.74
N HIS A 215 17.84 7.15 -33.59
CA HIS A 215 17.33 7.39 -34.95
C HIS A 215 15.82 7.62 -34.99
N VAL A 216 15.07 7.21 -33.95
CA VAL A 216 13.61 7.33 -33.87
C VAL A 216 13.12 8.76 -34.10
N LYS A 217 13.87 9.76 -33.61
CA LYS A 217 13.50 11.18 -33.79
C LYS A 217 13.49 11.64 -35.26
N SER A 218 14.31 11.01 -36.10
CA SER A 218 14.53 11.36 -37.51
C SER A 218 13.67 10.53 -38.47
N LEU A 219 12.91 9.55 -37.97
CA LEU A 219 12.05 8.73 -38.80
C LEU A 219 10.89 9.53 -39.43
N PRO A 220 10.38 9.10 -40.60
CA PRO A 220 9.11 9.58 -41.14
C PRO A 220 7.99 9.46 -40.10
N GLN A 221 7.05 10.41 -40.12
CA GLN A 221 6.02 10.52 -39.07
C GLN A 221 5.30 9.19 -38.78
N ALA A 222 4.86 8.49 -39.83
CA ALA A 222 4.14 7.22 -39.68
C ALA A 222 4.99 6.13 -38.98
N GLN A 223 6.27 6.02 -39.33
CA GLN A 223 7.20 5.04 -38.75
C GLN A 223 7.58 5.40 -37.31
N ARG A 224 7.73 6.70 -37.02
CA ARG A 224 7.97 7.17 -35.66
C ARG A 224 6.78 6.92 -34.74
N GLU A 225 5.56 7.19 -35.21
CA GLU A 225 4.35 6.92 -34.44
C GLU A 225 4.15 5.43 -34.17
N ASP A 226 4.46 4.56 -35.15
CA ASP A 226 4.47 3.11 -34.98
C ASP A 226 5.46 2.65 -33.89
N ALA A 227 6.71 3.10 -33.97
CA ALA A 227 7.73 2.77 -32.95
C ALA A 227 7.33 3.26 -31.55
N LEU A 228 6.74 4.45 -31.44
CA LEU A 228 6.26 4.99 -30.16
C LEU A 228 5.05 4.21 -29.62
N ARG A 229 4.18 3.66 -30.47
CA ARG A 229 3.06 2.81 -30.04
C ARG A 229 3.52 1.47 -29.50
N LYS A 230 4.52 0.86 -30.12
CA LYS A 230 5.08 -0.44 -29.69
C LYS A 230 5.62 -0.40 -28.26
N VAL A 231 6.17 0.73 -27.83
CA VAL A 231 6.71 0.88 -26.45
C VAL A 231 5.66 1.27 -25.40
N LYS A 232 4.42 1.58 -25.80
CA LYS A 232 3.34 1.97 -24.86
C LYS A 232 2.98 0.86 -23.85
N PRO A 233 2.95 -0.43 -24.22
CA PRO A 233 2.61 -1.51 -23.29
C PRO A 233 3.70 -1.80 -22.25
N ILE A 234 4.94 -1.31 -22.43
CA ILE A 234 6.05 -1.55 -21.49
C ILE A 234 5.66 -1.07 -20.09
N GLU A 235 5.55 -2.00 -19.16
CA GLU A 235 5.20 -1.68 -17.78
C GLU A 235 6.32 -0.89 -17.10
N GLY A 236 5.96 0.14 -16.34
CA GLY A 236 6.93 0.97 -15.62
C GLY A 236 7.57 2.10 -16.44
N LEU A 237 7.33 2.16 -17.76
CA LEU A 237 7.85 3.21 -18.63
C LEU A 237 6.93 4.45 -18.61
N SER A 238 7.47 5.61 -18.19
CA SER A 238 6.69 6.86 -18.12
C SER A 238 6.84 7.74 -19.37
N LEU A 239 5.79 8.50 -19.72
CA LEU A 239 5.82 9.47 -20.83
C LEU A 239 7.05 10.39 -20.83
N ARG A 240 7.45 10.88 -19.65
CA ARG A 240 8.62 11.77 -19.49
C ARG A 240 9.95 11.03 -19.70
N GLN A 241 10.00 9.77 -19.28
CA GLN A 241 11.18 8.94 -19.45
C GLN A 241 11.36 8.55 -20.92
N SER A 242 10.29 8.14 -21.60
CA SER A 242 10.29 7.92 -23.05
C SER A 242 10.73 9.18 -23.81
N ALA A 243 10.22 10.36 -23.42
CA ALA A 243 10.58 11.64 -24.05
C ALA A 243 12.08 11.93 -23.93
N ARG A 244 12.66 11.69 -22.75
CA ARG A 244 14.10 11.84 -22.51
C ARG A 244 14.93 10.83 -23.30
N ILE A 245 14.51 9.55 -23.33
CA ILE A 245 15.25 8.47 -24.01
C ILE A 245 15.26 8.66 -25.54
N PHE A 246 14.11 8.99 -26.15
CA PHE A 246 14.01 9.23 -27.59
C PHE A 246 14.46 10.63 -28.02
N GLY A 247 14.64 11.56 -27.08
CA GLY A 247 14.91 12.97 -27.37
C GLY A 247 13.75 13.67 -28.09
N LEU A 248 12.50 13.37 -27.69
CA LEU A 248 11.27 13.86 -28.32
C LEU A 248 10.41 14.66 -27.32
N PRO A 249 9.59 15.62 -27.77
CA PRO A 249 8.64 16.31 -26.91
C PRO A 249 7.61 15.34 -26.30
N VAL A 250 7.28 15.51 -25.01
CA VAL A 250 6.27 14.69 -24.30
C VAL A 250 4.91 14.72 -25.01
N SER A 251 4.55 15.85 -25.62
CA SER A 251 3.31 16.02 -26.38
C SER A 251 3.21 15.09 -27.59
N LEU A 252 4.33 14.80 -28.24
CA LEU A 252 4.41 13.92 -29.41
C LEU A 252 4.24 12.46 -29.01
N ILE A 253 4.89 12.03 -27.92
CA ILE A 253 4.71 10.67 -27.39
C ILE A 253 3.27 10.48 -26.92
N ARG A 254 2.71 11.46 -26.20
CA ARG A 254 1.31 11.43 -25.78
C ARG A 254 0.35 11.31 -26.97
N LYS A 255 0.62 12.00 -28.08
CA LYS A 255 -0.18 11.89 -29.31
C LYS A 255 -0.14 10.50 -29.92
N ALA A 256 1.03 9.85 -29.95
CA ALA A 256 1.17 8.50 -30.46
C ALA A 256 0.46 7.45 -29.58
N TRP A 257 0.35 7.71 -28.28
CA TRP A 257 -0.25 6.80 -27.29
C TRP A 257 -1.77 6.97 -27.09
N MET A 258 -2.39 7.99 -27.68
CA MET A 258 -3.86 8.11 -27.75
C MET A 258 -4.39 7.25 -28.88
#